data_AF-A0A9W6MZ60-F1
#
_entry.id   AF-A0A9W6MZ60-F1
#
_cell.length_a   1.000
_cell.length_b   1.000
_cell.length_c   1.000
_cell.angle_alpha   90.00
_cell.angle_beta   90.00
_cell.angle_gamma   90.00
#
_symmetry.space_group_name_H-M   'P 1'
#
loop_
_entity.id
_entity.type
_entity.pdbx_description
1 polymer ?
#
loop_
_entity_poly.entity_id
_entity_poly.type
_entity_poly.pdbx_seq_one_letter_code
_entity_poly.pdbx_strand_id
1 'polypeptide(L)'
;MQVDTIDQRLGLFREMAEHAGVDLATLAADHPQEVRAAAQRCLGCREAPQCHHRFEARDATSPVPDFCRNAGQFALWAGLRREHNR
;
A
#
# COMPACT_ATOMS: atom_id res chain seq x y z
N MET A 1 -8.54 -21.32 -8.47
CA MET A 1 -8.57 -19.94 -7.97
C MET A 1 -7.44 -19.81 -6.97
N GLN A 2 -6.35 -19.11 -7.30
CA GLN A 2 -5.23 -18.92 -6.38
C GLN A 2 -5.65 -17.88 -5.35
N VAL A 3 -5.78 -18.30 -4.09
CA VAL A 3 -6.12 -17.41 -2.98
C VAL A 3 -4.81 -17.00 -2.33
N ASP A 4 -4.47 -15.71 -2.39
CA ASP A 4 -3.28 -15.22 -1.70
C ASP A 4 -3.42 -15.43 -0.19
N THR A 5 -2.35 -15.87 0.46
CA THR A 5 -2.31 -15.98 1.92
C THR A 5 -2.35 -14.59 2.56
N ILE A 6 -2.70 -14.53 3.85
CA ILE A 6 -2.63 -13.29 4.63
C ILE A 6 -1.22 -12.68 4.60
N ASP A 7 -0.18 -13.52 4.64
CA ASP A 7 1.21 -13.04 4.58
C ASP A 7 1.55 -12.43 3.22
N GLN A 8 1.14 -13.07 2.11
CA GLN A 8 1.31 -12.51 0.76
C GLN A 8 0.60 -11.16 0.61
N ARG A 9 -0.59 -11.04 1.21
CA ARG A 9 -1.37 -9.79 1.22
C ARG A 9 -0.69 -8.67 1.98
N LEU A 10 -0.14 -8.99 3.14
CA LEU A 10 0.58 -8.04 3.96
C LEU A 10 1.91 -7.65 3.30
N GLY A 11 2.57 -8.58 2.61
CA GLY A 11 3.73 -8.33 1.76
C GLY A 11 3.40 -7.30 0.68
N LEU A 12 2.42 -7.60 -0.17
CA LEU A 12 1.97 -6.70 -1.24
C LEU A 12 1.59 -5.31 -0.71
N PHE A 13 0.87 -5.24 0.42
CA PHE A 13 0.53 -3.96 1.04
C PHE A 13 1.77 -3.13 1.39
N ARG A 14 2.80 -3.76 1.98
CA ARG A 14 4.05 -3.09 2.36
C ARG A 14 4.80 -2.58 1.15
N GLU A 15 4.96 -3.43 0.14
CA GLU A 15 5.66 -3.05 -1.09
C GLU A 15 4.95 -1.92 -1.83
N MET A 16 3.61 -1.95 -1.89
CA MET A 16 2.82 -0.86 -2.50
C MET A 16 2.97 0.48 -1.76
N ALA A 17 3.05 0.44 -0.42
CA ALA A 17 3.28 1.64 0.38
C ALA A 17 4.70 2.17 0.17
N GLU A 18 5.72 1.32 0.25
CA GLU A 18 7.12 1.70 0.00
C GLU A 18 7.30 2.31 -1.39
N HIS A 19 6.70 1.67 -2.40
CA HIS A 19 6.69 2.15 -3.77
C HIS A 19 6.03 3.53 -3.92
N ALA A 20 5.02 3.82 -3.12
CA ALA A 20 4.40 5.15 -3.05
C ALA A 20 5.23 6.18 -2.26
N GLY A 21 6.42 5.80 -1.76
CA GLY A 21 7.27 6.66 -0.93
C GLY A 21 6.81 6.74 0.53
N VAL A 22 5.99 5.80 0.98
CA VAL A 22 5.42 5.78 2.33
C VAL A 22 6.29 4.94 3.26
N ASP A 23 6.76 5.54 4.36
CA ASP A 23 7.41 4.82 5.45
C ASP A 23 6.35 4.29 6.43
N LEU A 24 5.96 3.03 6.25
CA LEU A 24 4.97 2.39 7.13
C LEU A 24 5.48 2.20 8.56
N ALA A 25 6.78 2.10 8.80
CA ALA A 25 7.31 1.90 10.15
C ALA A 25 7.11 3.17 10.99
N THR A 26 7.47 4.33 10.42
CA THR A 26 7.20 5.64 11.04
C THR A 26 5.70 5.87 11.20
N LEU A 27 4.89 5.64 10.15
CA LEU A 27 3.44 5.82 10.24
C LEU A 27 2.77 4.88 11.24
N ALA A 28 3.26 3.67 11.41
CA ALA A 28 2.71 2.75 12.40
C ALA A 28 3.04 3.18 13.82
N ALA A 29 4.17 3.88 14.04
CA ALA A 29 4.51 4.46 15.33
C ALA A 29 3.58 5.64 15.68
N ASP A 30 3.32 6.53 14.72
CA ASP A 30 2.53 7.74 14.95
C ASP A 30 1.01 7.51 14.82
N HIS A 31 0.61 6.69 13.84
CA HIS A 31 -0.79 6.47 13.43
C HIS A 31 -1.11 4.96 13.28
N PRO A 32 -0.93 4.13 14.33
CA PRO A 32 -1.08 2.67 14.25
C PRO A 32 -2.46 2.20 13.76
N GLN A 33 -3.52 2.92 14.15
CA GLN A 33 -4.89 2.57 13.75
C GLN A 33 -5.16 2.82 12.27
N GLU A 34 -4.57 3.88 11.70
CA GLU A 34 -4.72 4.20 10.28
C GLU A 34 -4.00 3.16 9.40
N VAL A 35 -2.79 2.77 9.80
CA VAL A 35 -2.03 1.71 9.14
C VAL A 35 -2.80 0.38 9.20
N ARG A 36 -3.34 0.04 10.38
CA ARG A 36 -4.16 -1.18 10.54
C ARG A 36 -5.40 -1.16 9.65
N ALA A 37 -6.12 -0.04 9.59
CA ALA A 37 -7.29 0.10 8.74
C ALA A 37 -6.94 -0.03 7.25
N ALA A 38 -5.82 0.53 6.80
CA ALA A 38 -5.34 0.40 5.43
C ALA A 38 -4.95 -1.04 5.08
N ALA A 39 -4.27 -1.75 5.99
CA ALA A 39 -3.95 -3.16 5.83
C ALA A 39 -5.22 -4.02 5.73
N GLN A 40 -6.22 -3.77 6.58
CA GLN A 40 -7.51 -4.45 6.52
C GLN A 40 -8.24 -4.20 5.19
N ARG A 41 -8.21 -2.97 4.65
CA ARG A 41 -8.75 -2.68 3.32
C ARG A 41 -8.05 -3.47 2.21
N CYS A 42 -6.73 -3.64 2.30
CA CYS A 42 -5.96 -4.44 1.35
C CYS A 42 -6.31 -5.94 1.45
N LEU A 43 -6.36 -6.47 2.67
CA LEU A 43 -6.70 -7.86 2.97
C LEU A 43 -8.12 -8.23 2.50
N GLY A 44 -9.07 -7.31 2.62
CA GLY A 44 -10.46 -7.49 2.16
C GLY A 44 -10.71 -7.13 0.69
N CYS A 45 -9.71 -6.71 -0.06
CA CYS A 45 -9.86 -6.36 -1.47
C CYS A 45 -10.08 -7.63 -2.31
N ARG A 46 -10.97 -7.56 -3.31
CA ARG A 46 -11.25 -8.67 -4.25
C ARG A 46 -10.42 -8.65 -5.54
N GLU A 47 -9.76 -7.52 -5.84
CA GLU A 47 -8.97 -7.33 -7.07
C GLU A 47 -7.45 -7.62 -6.95
N ALA A 48 -6.85 -7.39 -5.79
CA ALA A 48 -6.20 -8.47 -5.08
C ALA A 48 -5.23 -9.37 -5.91
N PRO A 49 -5.57 -10.59 -6.40
CA PRO A 49 -4.62 -11.36 -7.24
C PRO A 49 -4.18 -10.65 -8.52
N GLN A 50 -5.09 -9.90 -9.16
CA GLN A 50 -4.75 -9.09 -10.34
C GLN A 50 -3.86 -7.90 -9.95
N CYS A 51 -4.07 -7.34 -8.76
CA CYS A 51 -3.21 -6.29 -8.22
C CYS A 51 -1.76 -6.79 -8.07
N HIS A 52 -1.57 -7.97 -7.51
CA HIS A 52 -0.25 -8.55 -7.30
C HIS A 52 0.49 -8.73 -8.64
N HIS A 53 -0.14 -9.40 -9.61
CA HIS A 53 0.47 -9.65 -10.91
C HIS A 53 0.81 -8.37 -11.68
N ARG A 54 -0.10 -7.39 -11.68
CA ARG A 54 0.14 -6.09 -12.35
C ARG A 54 1.21 -5.28 -11.62
N PHE A 55 1.27 -5.39 -10.30
CA PHE A 55 2.27 -4.71 -9.51
C PHE A 55 3.65 -5.32 -9.78
N GLU A 56 3.81 -6.64 -9.79
CA GLU A 56 5.08 -7.29 -10.14
C GLU A 56 5.56 -6.95 -11.57
N ALA A 57 4.62 -6.81 -12.52
CA ALA A 57 4.93 -6.50 -13.92
C ALA A 57 5.16 -4.99 -14.21
N ARG A 58 5.08 -4.11 -13.20
CA ARG A 58 5.16 -2.65 -13.38
C ARG A 58 6.60 -2.16 -13.48
N ASP A 59 6.78 -0.98 -14.08
CA ASP A 59 8.02 -0.22 -13.96
C ASP A 59 8.13 0.45 -12.58
N ALA A 60 9.36 0.53 -12.05
CA ALA A 60 9.64 1.14 -10.74
C ALA A 60 9.17 2.61 -10.60
N THR A 61 8.85 3.29 -11.71
CA THR A 61 8.35 4.67 -11.71
C THR A 61 6.83 4.78 -11.89
N SER A 62 6.13 3.67 -12.19
CA SER A 62 4.67 3.70 -12.38
C SER A 62 3.96 4.07 -11.09
N PRO A 63 2.91 4.90 -11.07
CA PRO A 63 2.15 5.15 -9.84
C PRO A 63 1.46 3.88 -9.32
N VAL A 64 1.04 3.90 -8.06
CA VAL A 64 0.11 2.89 -7.53
C VAL A 64 -1.15 2.88 -8.41
N PRO A 65 -1.68 1.70 -8.79
CA PRO A 65 -2.83 1.65 -9.68
C PRO A 65 -4.05 2.37 -9.12
N ASP A 66 -4.78 3.12 -9.95
CA ASP A 66 -5.94 3.92 -9.54
C ASP A 66 -7.09 3.08 -8.96
N PHE A 67 -7.17 1.79 -9.34
CA PHE A 67 -8.17 0.87 -8.78
C PHE A 67 -7.84 0.41 -7.35
N CYS A 68 -6.62 0.70 -6.84
CA CYS A 68 -6.23 0.34 -5.48
C CYS A 68 -7.01 1.17 -4.47
N ARG A 69 -7.72 0.50 -3.56
CA ARG A 69 -8.50 1.15 -2.49
C ARG A 69 -7.65 1.97 -1.52
N ASN A 70 -6.34 1.77 -1.51
CA ASN A 70 -5.40 2.53 -0.70
C ASN A 70 -4.64 3.61 -1.50
N ALA A 71 -4.85 3.76 -2.81
CA ALA A 71 -4.12 4.71 -3.64
C ALA A 71 -4.18 6.15 -3.08
N GLY A 72 -5.38 6.62 -2.74
CA GLY A 72 -5.56 7.94 -2.13
C GLY A 72 -4.91 8.08 -0.75
N GLN A 73 -4.94 7.02 0.07
CA GLN A 73 -4.31 7.02 1.39
C GLN A 73 -2.78 7.09 1.26
N PHE A 74 -2.20 6.34 0.33
CA PHE A 74 -0.76 6.38 0.08
C PHE A 74 -0.32 7.76 -0.43
N ALA A 75 -1.09 8.38 -1.32
CA ALA A 75 -0.81 9.74 -1.79
C ALA A 75 -0.83 10.78 -0.65
N LEU A 76 -1.80 10.66 0.27
CA LEU A 76 -1.88 11.52 1.45
C LEU A 76 -0.65 11.35 2.37
N TRP A 77 -0.29 10.11 2.69
CA TRP A 77 0.87 9.80 3.52
C TRP A 77 2.21 10.22 2.88
N ALA A 78 2.37 10.01 1.58
CA ALA A 78 3.53 10.50 0.84
C ALA A 78 3.61 12.05 0.82
N GLY A 79 2.45 12.73 0.87
CA GLY A 79 2.33 14.17 1.06
C GLY A 79 2.85 14.62 2.43
N LEU A 80 2.41 13.98 3.52
CA LEU A 80 2.80 14.32 4.90
C LEU A 80 4.32 14.26 5.11
N ARG A 81 5.02 13.29 4.49
CA ARG A 81 6.49 13.20 4.55
C ARG A 81 7.21 14.39 3.94
N ARG A 82 6.62 15.05 2.93
CA ARG A 82 7.22 16.21 2.26
C ARG A 82 7.14 17.47 3.12
N GLU A 83 6.14 17.57 3.98
CA GLU A 83 5.98 18.70 4.90
C GLU A 83 6.87 18.58 6.14
N HIS A 84 7.16 17.35 6.60
CA HIS A 84 8.00 17.12 7.78
C HIS A 84 9.52 17.25 7.50
N ASN A 85 9.95 17.24 6.23
CA ASN A 85 11.35 17.37 5.82
C ASN A 85 11.69 18.79 5.28
N ARG A 86 10.87 19.79 5.64
CA ARG A 86 11.06 21.21 5.31
C ARG A 86 11.30 22.00 6.59
#